data_AF-A0A4V1UIU9-F1
#
_entry.id   AF-A0A4V1UIU9-F1
#
_cell.length_a   1.000
_cell.length_b   1.000
_cell.length_c   1.000
_cell.angle_alpha   90.00
_cell.angle_beta   90.00
_cell.angle_gamma   90.00
#
_symmetry.space_group_name_H-M   'P 1'
#
loop_
_entity.id
_entity.type
_entity.pdbx_description
1 polymer ?
#
loop_
_entity_poly.entity_id
_entity_poly.type
_entity_poly.pdbx_seq_one_letter_code
_entity_poly.pdbx_strand_id
1 'polypeptide(L)'
;MSEAVSSGRKPFRRSILTIHRWLSIGAAIFWLLQALTGIAIVFHWEITDAQLSSAHRTTDLTAIERRIDTLVAEDAGSSATTVWTTGSGTDRFNIYLQDKDGESTSVRILGDGTVIDRPHAEESRLMGFLVDFHHDLLGSWGSWIVAISGLLLCSNFLLGLVAAWPKRGTWRRALTPAQKG
;
A
#
# COMPACT_ATOMS: atom_id res chain seq x y z
N MET A 1 -11.77 14.72 69.59
CA MET A 1 -11.69 13.70 68.51
C MET A 1 -11.97 14.40 67.20
N SER A 2 -10.93 14.68 66.44
CA SER A 2 -11.01 15.32 65.13
C SER A 2 -10.33 14.37 64.15
N GLU A 3 -11.12 13.63 63.37
CA GLU A 3 -10.61 12.84 62.25
C GLU A 3 -10.85 13.62 60.96
N ALA A 4 -9.75 14.08 60.37
CA ALA A 4 -9.73 14.60 59.02
C ALA A 4 -9.86 13.43 58.04
N VAL A 5 -10.99 13.34 57.35
CA VAL A 5 -11.15 12.43 56.21
C VAL A 5 -10.37 13.01 55.03
N SER A 6 -9.18 12.44 54.81
CA SER A 6 -8.41 12.58 53.57
C SER A 6 -9.15 11.86 52.44
N SER A 7 -9.82 12.61 51.56
CA SER A 7 -10.44 12.02 50.36
C SER A 7 -9.44 11.98 49.19
N GLY A 8 -9.15 10.76 48.74
CA GLY A 8 -8.10 10.44 47.77
C GLY A 8 -8.36 10.97 46.36
N ARG A 9 -7.71 12.07 45.98
CA ARG A 9 -7.57 12.49 44.56
C ARG A 9 -6.36 11.83 43.90
N LYS A 10 -6.35 10.49 43.73
CA LYS A 10 -5.34 9.79 42.89
C LYS A 10 -5.83 8.59 42.03
N PRO A 11 -7.05 8.54 41.45
CA PRO A 11 -7.34 7.57 40.38
C PRO A 11 -7.37 8.17 38.96
N PHE A 12 -7.76 9.43 38.78
CA PHE A 12 -8.09 9.97 37.44
C PHE A 12 -6.91 10.07 36.47
N ARG A 13 -5.75 10.58 36.92
CA ARG A 13 -4.55 10.69 36.09
C ARG A 13 -4.02 9.33 35.62
N ARG A 14 -4.08 8.32 36.50
CA ARG A 14 -3.57 6.98 36.19
C ARG A 14 -4.47 6.28 35.17
N SER A 15 -5.79 6.46 35.25
CA SER A 15 -6.74 5.95 34.26
C SER A 15 -6.56 6.61 32.90
N ILE A 16 -6.39 7.94 32.84
CA ILE A 16 -6.13 8.66 31.59
C ILE A 16 -4.86 8.15 30.91
N LEU A 17 -3.76 8.04 31.65
CA LEU A 17 -2.49 7.54 31.10
C LEU A 17 -2.61 6.10 30.59
N THR A 18 -3.38 5.27 31.30
CA THR A 18 -3.63 3.88 30.88
C THR A 18 -4.45 3.82 29.59
N ILE A 19 -5.55 4.57 29.52
CA ILE A 19 -6.41 4.65 28.32
C ILE A 19 -5.63 5.19 27.14
N HIS A 20 -4.91 6.30 27.32
CA HIS A 20 -4.09 6.89 26.25
C HIS A 20 -3.02 5.92 25.75
N ARG A 21 -2.35 5.18 26.65
CA ARG A 21 -1.35 4.17 26.26
C ARG A 21 -1.95 3.09 25.39
N TRP A 22 -3.07 2.49 25.81
CA TRP A 22 -3.71 1.42 25.04
C TRP A 22 -4.32 1.92 23.72
N LEU A 23 -4.92 3.11 23.73
CA LEU A 23 -5.41 3.75 22.50
C LEU A 23 -4.27 4.03 21.51
N SER A 24 -3.12 4.49 22.00
CA SER A 24 -1.95 4.75 21.17
C SER A 24 -1.33 3.46 20.60
N ILE A 25 -1.32 2.38 21.36
CA ILE A 25 -0.88 1.06 20.87
C ILE A 25 -1.84 0.57 19.79
N GLY A 26 -3.15 0.66 20.02
CA GLY A 26 -4.15 0.30 19.02
C GLY A 26 -4.01 1.12 17.74
N ALA A 27 -3.84 2.43 17.86
CA ALA A 27 -3.59 3.32 16.74
C ALA A 27 -2.29 2.98 16.01
N ALA A 28 -1.20 2.68 16.73
CA ALA A 28 0.07 2.30 16.11
C ALA A 28 -0.02 0.99 15.31
N ILE A 29 -0.71 -0.03 15.83
CA ILE A 29 -0.96 -1.28 15.10
C ILE A 29 -1.81 -1.01 13.87
N PHE A 30 -2.87 -0.21 14.02
CA PHE A 30 -3.73 0.18 12.90
C PHE A 30 -2.94 0.89 11.80
N TRP A 31 -2.11 1.88 12.15
CA TRP A 31 -1.27 2.60 11.18
C TRP A 31 -0.21 1.70 10.56
N LEU A 32 0.33 0.73 11.29
CA LEU A 32 1.25 -0.26 10.73
C LEU A 32 0.55 -1.10 9.65
N LEU A 33 -0.65 -1.58 9.91
CA LEU A 33 -1.43 -2.32 8.91
C LEU A 33 -1.72 -1.44 7.68
N GLN A 34 -2.13 -0.18 7.89
CA GLN A 34 -2.37 0.77 6.80
C GLN A 34 -1.11 1.06 5.97
N ALA A 35 0.05 1.20 6.62
CA ALA A 35 1.32 1.37 5.94
C ALA A 35 1.70 0.13 5.12
N LEU A 36 1.52 -1.07 5.67
CA LEU A 36 1.80 -2.32 4.97
C LEU A 36 0.89 -2.52 3.76
N THR A 37 -0.40 -2.22 3.87
CA THR A 37 -1.32 -2.30 2.72
C THR A 37 -1.00 -1.25 1.68
N GLY A 38 -0.67 -0.01 2.08
CA GLY A 38 -0.25 1.03 1.15
C GLY A 38 1.03 0.66 0.39
N ILE A 39 2.03 0.08 1.06
CA ILE A 39 3.25 -0.44 0.41
C ILE A 39 2.90 -1.55 -0.58
N ALA A 40 2.05 -2.51 -0.18
CA ALA A 40 1.65 -3.62 -1.04
C ALA A 40 0.89 -3.13 -2.28
N ILE A 41 0.04 -2.11 -2.15
CA ILE A 41 -0.68 -1.49 -3.26
C ILE A 41 0.30 -0.75 -4.17
N VAL A 42 1.17 0.12 -3.65
CA VAL A 42 2.07 0.91 -4.52
C VAL A 42 3.05 0.01 -5.29
N PHE A 43 3.62 -1.00 -4.62
CA PHE A 43 4.61 -1.90 -5.22
C PHE A 43 4.01 -3.16 -5.84
N HIS A 44 2.70 -3.15 -6.13
CA HIS A 44 2.05 -4.38 -6.56
C HIS A 44 2.59 -4.89 -7.90
N TRP A 45 2.96 -3.98 -8.81
CA TRP A 45 3.55 -4.34 -10.11
C TRP A 45 4.93 -4.97 -9.92
N GLU A 46 5.77 -4.40 -9.06
CA GLU A 46 7.11 -4.88 -8.77
C GLU A 46 7.08 -6.23 -8.05
N ILE A 47 6.13 -6.45 -7.14
CA ILE A 47 5.95 -7.72 -6.43
C ILE A 47 5.55 -8.82 -7.42
N THR A 48 4.55 -8.57 -8.28
CA THR A 48 4.14 -9.53 -9.31
C THR A 48 5.28 -9.77 -10.30
N ASP A 49 5.95 -8.73 -10.76
CA ASP A 49 7.02 -8.86 -11.75
C ASP A 49 8.27 -9.58 -11.20
N ALA A 50 8.56 -9.44 -9.90
CA ALA A 50 9.63 -10.17 -9.24
C ALA A 50 9.37 -11.69 -9.17
N GLN A 51 8.09 -12.10 -9.22
CA GLN A 51 7.70 -13.51 -9.27
C GLN A 51 7.68 -14.07 -10.69
N LEU A 52 7.70 -13.21 -11.70
CA LEU A 52 7.69 -13.58 -13.11
C LEU A 52 9.11 -13.78 -13.67
N SER A 53 9.18 -14.47 -14.81
CA SER A 53 10.42 -14.80 -15.53
C SER A 53 11.35 -13.59 -15.65
N SER A 54 12.64 -13.72 -15.31
CA SER A 54 13.65 -12.65 -15.50
C SER A 54 14.11 -12.51 -16.97
N ALA A 55 13.53 -13.26 -17.90
CA ALA A 55 13.92 -13.22 -19.30
C ALA A 55 13.72 -11.82 -19.91
N HIS A 56 14.73 -11.38 -20.66
CA HIS A 56 14.67 -10.20 -21.51
C HIS A 56 14.76 -10.65 -22.98
N ARG A 57 13.86 -10.13 -23.80
CA ARG A 57 13.78 -10.40 -25.24
C ARG A 57 13.62 -9.06 -25.94
N THR A 58 14.51 -8.76 -26.87
CA THR A 58 14.46 -7.50 -27.62
C THR A 58 13.07 -7.30 -28.23
N THR A 59 12.54 -6.09 -28.10
CA THR A 59 11.26 -5.71 -28.67
C THR A 59 11.21 -5.89 -30.20
N ASP A 60 10.30 -6.76 -30.66
CA ASP A 60 9.93 -7.01 -32.06
C ASP A 60 8.44 -6.71 -32.24
N LEU A 61 8.15 -5.55 -32.87
CA LEU A 61 6.78 -5.08 -33.08
C LEU A 61 5.94 -6.05 -33.91
N THR A 62 6.54 -6.73 -34.90
CA THR A 62 5.81 -7.67 -35.76
C THR A 62 5.46 -8.95 -35.00
N ALA A 63 6.30 -9.37 -34.05
CA ALA A 63 5.98 -10.50 -33.18
C ALA A 63 4.89 -10.14 -32.16
N ILE A 64 4.91 -8.91 -31.64
CA ILE A 64 3.85 -8.38 -30.76
C ILE A 64 2.52 -8.30 -31.50
N GLU A 65 2.49 -7.76 -32.72
CA GLU A 65 1.29 -7.67 -33.56
C GLU A 65 0.69 -9.05 -33.82
N ARG A 66 1.50 -10.02 -34.29
CA ARG A 66 1.06 -11.41 -34.47
C ARG A 66 0.49 -12.02 -33.19
N ARG A 67 1.06 -11.68 -32.03
CA ARG A 67 0.54 -12.15 -30.75
C ARG A 67 -0.81 -11.52 -30.43
N ILE A 68 -0.98 -10.22 -30.64
CA ILE A 68 -2.26 -9.54 -30.45
C ILE A 68 -3.34 -10.20 -31.31
N ASP A 69 -3.06 -10.41 -32.60
CA ASP A 69 -3.99 -11.08 -33.52
C ASP A 69 -4.38 -12.48 -33.04
N THR A 70 -3.40 -13.24 -32.53
CA THR A 70 -3.63 -14.57 -31.97
C THR A 70 -4.52 -14.50 -30.72
N LEU A 71 -4.28 -13.56 -29.82
CA LEU A 71 -5.06 -13.40 -28.59
C LEU A 71 -6.51 -12.99 -28.88
N VAL A 72 -6.72 -12.07 -29.81
CA VAL A 72 -8.04 -11.64 -30.29
C VAL A 72 -8.81 -12.81 -30.92
N ALA A 73 -8.11 -13.67 -31.68
CA ALA A 73 -8.71 -14.85 -32.29
C ALA A 73 -9.03 -15.97 -31.27
N GLU A 74 -8.16 -16.17 -30.26
CA GLU A 74 -8.37 -17.14 -29.19
C GLU A 74 -9.56 -16.78 -28.30
N ASP A 75 -9.71 -15.50 -27.98
CA ASP A 75 -10.68 -14.99 -27.02
C ASP A 75 -11.98 -14.55 -27.70
N ALA A 76 -12.53 -15.45 -28.51
CA ALA A 76 -13.86 -15.41 -29.12
C ALA A 76 -14.31 -14.07 -29.75
N GLY A 77 -13.40 -13.23 -30.25
CA GLY A 77 -13.74 -11.91 -30.82
C GLY A 77 -13.75 -10.77 -29.82
N SER A 78 -12.96 -10.86 -28.74
CA SER A 78 -12.54 -9.72 -27.96
C SER A 78 -11.69 -8.76 -28.80
N SER A 79 -11.64 -7.49 -28.41
CA SER A 79 -10.84 -6.48 -29.10
C SER A 79 -9.66 -6.06 -28.23
N ALA A 80 -8.48 -5.95 -28.83
CA ALA A 80 -7.34 -5.34 -28.16
C ALA A 80 -7.57 -3.83 -28.05
N THR A 81 -7.67 -3.33 -26.83
CA THR A 81 -7.99 -1.92 -26.58
C THR A 81 -6.74 -1.10 -26.38
N THR A 82 -5.85 -1.55 -25.50
CA THR A 82 -4.65 -0.81 -25.13
C THR A 82 -3.47 -1.73 -24.89
N VAL A 83 -2.28 -1.24 -25.25
CA VAL A 83 -1.00 -1.88 -24.96
C VAL A 83 -0.19 -0.92 -24.09
N TRP A 84 0.27 -1.41 -22.94
CA TRP A 84 1.09 -0.64 -21.99
C TRP A 84 2.43 -1.33 -21.77
N THR A 85 3.49 -0.55 -21.60
CA THR A 85 4.75 -1.06 -21.05
C THR A 85 4.55 -1.42 -19.57
N THR A 86 5.19 -2.49 -19.11
CA THR A 86 5.15 -2.82 -17.67
C THR A 86 6.08 -1.89 -16.88
N GLY A 87 5.74 -1.59 -15.62
CA GLY A 87 6.53 -0.70 -14.77
C GLY A 87 7.97 -1.19 -14.46
N SER A 88 8.26 -2.49 -14.61
CA SER A 88 9.53 -3.08 -14.14
C SER A 88 10.52 -3.51 -15.23
N GLY A 89 10.20 -3.42 -16.53
CA GLY A 89 11.05 -3.97 -17.60
C GLY A 89 10.90 -3.30 -18.96
N THR A 90 12.02 -3.07 -19.65
CA THR A 90 12.10 -2.34 -20.93
C THR A 90 11.51 -3.08 -22.13
N ASP A 91 11.34 -4.41 -22.04
CA ASP A 91 10.83 -5.25 -23.13
C ASP A 91 9.65 -6.12 -22.68
N ARG A 92 8.71 -5.51 -21.96
CA ARG A 92 7.54 -6.19 -21.41
C ARG A 92 6.30 -5.34 -21.60
N PHE A 93 5.21 -6.00 -22.01
CA PHE A 93 3.99 -5.33 -22.38
C PHE A 93 2.78 -6.03 -21.78
N ASN A 94 1.82 -5.24 -21.28
CA ASN A 94 0.48 -5.70 -20.94
C ASN A 94 -0.46 -5.34 -22.09
N ILE A 95 -1.12 -6.36 -22.65
CA ILE A 95 -2.17 -6.21 -23.65
C ILE A 95 -3.50 -6.33 -22.92
N TYR A 96 -4.35 -5.32 -23.02
CA TYR A 96 -5.70 -5.35 -22.49
C TYR A 96 -6.67 -5.76 -23.60
N LEU A 97 -7.39 -6.84 -23.36
CA LEU A 97 -8.45 -7.36 -24.21
C LEU A 97 -9.78 -6.99 -23.57
N GLN A 98 -10.76 -6.64 -24.41
CA GLN A 98 -12.12 -6.43 -23.97
C GLN A 98 -13.04 -7.37 -24.72
N ASP A 99 -13.75 -8.22 -23.98
CA ASP A 99 -14.80 -9.09 -24.48
C ASP A 99 -16.04 -8.26 -24.91
N LYS A 100 -16.92 -8.88 -25.70
CA LYS A 100 -18.21 -8.33 -26.14
C LYS A 100 -19.13 -7.95 -24.99
N ASP A 101 -19.05 -8.61 -23.83
CA ASP A 101 -19.82 -8.23 -22.64
C ASP A 101 -19.16 -7.08 -21.86
N GLY A 102 -18.02 -6.57 -22.35
CA GLY A 102 -17.30 -5.42 -21.82
C GLY A 102 -16.30 -5.76 -20.72
N GLU A 103 -16.16 -7.05 -20.35
CA GLU A 103 -15.18 -7.51 -19.38
C GLU A 103 -13.76 -7.34 -19.95
N SER A 104 -12.87 -6.71 -19.16
CA SER A 104 -11.49 -6.51 -19.57
C SER A 104 -10.58 -7.54 -18.92
N THR A 105 -9.83 -8.26 -19.76
CA THR A 105 -8.75 -9.14 -19.33
C THR A 105 -7.42 -8.54 -19.76
N SER A 106 -6.34 -8.98 -19.13
CA SER A 106 -5.00 -8.58 -19.54
C SER A 106 -4.10 -9.79 -19.76
N VAL A 107 -3.17 -9.66 -20.69
CA VAL A 107 -2.16 -10.67 -20.99
C VAL A 107 -0.81 -9.99 -21.02
N ARG A 108 0.15 -10.56 -20.31
CA ARG A 108 1.51 -10.04 -20.27
C ARG A 108 2.42 -10.81 -21.21
N ILE A 109 3.16 -10.07 -22.03
CA ILE A 109 4.07 -10.60 -23.04
C ILE A 109 5.47 -10.00 -22.92
N LEU A 110 6.48 -10.74 -23.39
CA LEU A 110 7.83 -10.22 -23.65
C LEU A 110 7.88 -9.51 -25.01
N GLY A 111 8.99 -8.80 -25.27
CA GLY A 111 9.24 -8.09 -26.52
C GLY A 111 9.20 -8.94 -27.79
N ASP A 112 9.36 -10.26 -27.69
CA ASP A 112 9.23 -11.21 -28.82
C ASP A 112 7.80 -11.79 -28.97
N GLY A 113 6.82 -11.27 -28.22
CA GLY A 113 5.45 -11.78 -28.23
C GLY A 113 5.24 -13.06 -27.42
N THR A 114 6.22 -13.53 -26.64
CA THR A 114 6.03 -14.68 -25.74
C THR A 114 5.12 -14.30 -24.58
N VAL A 115 4.04 -15.06 -24.35
CA VAL A 115 3.17 -14.88 -23.17
C VAL A 115 3.89 -15.39 -21.93
N ILE A 116 3.99 -14.54 -20.91
CA ILE A 116 4.63 -14.88 -19.63
C ILE A 116 3.66 -14.91 -18.47
N ASP A 117 2.51 -14.25 -18.60
CA ASP A 117 1.49 -14.23 -17.56
C ASP A 117 0.11 -13.89 -18.10
N ARG A 118 -0.92 -14.40 -17.44
CA ARG A 118 -2.33 -14.05 -17.60
C ARG A 118 -2.86 -13.85 -16.17
N PRO A 119 -3.01 -12.60 -15.69
CA PRO A 119 -3.39 -12.35 -14.30
C PRO A 119 -4.66 -13.09 -13.92
N HIS A 120 -4.57 -13.88 -12.87
CA HIS A 120 -5.70 -14.67 -12.40
C HIS A 120 -6.74 -13.78 -11.72
N ALA A 121 -8.01 -14.16 -11.79
CA ALA A 121 -9.09 -13.45 -11.09
C ALA A 121 -8.83 -13.30 -9.57
N GLU A 122 -8.06 -14.20 -8.98
CA GLU A 122 -7.69 -14.17 -7.56
C GLU A 122 -6.73 -13.02 -7.21
N GLU A 123 -5.78 -12.69 -8.08
CA GLU A 123 -4.85 -11.57 -7.87
C GLU A 123 -5.60 -10.25 -7.90
N SER A 124 -6.52 -10.09 -8.85
CA SER A 124 -7.42 -8.93 -8.92
C SER A 124 -8.31 -8.81 -7.68
N ARG A 125 -8.78 -9.94 -7.12
CA ARG A 125 -9.59 -9.95 -5.89
C ARG A 125 -8.78 -9.58 -4.66
N LEU A 126 -7.56 -10.08 -4.52
CA LEU A 126 -6.66 -9.72 -3.42
C LEU A 126 -6.32 -8.22 -3.48
N MET A 127 -6.00 -7.70 -4.67
CA MET A 127 -5.72 -6.29 -4.86
C MET A 127 -6.95 -5.43 -4.52
N GLY A 128 -8.13 -5.80 -5.00
CA GLY A 128 -9.38 -5.14 -4.63
C GLY A 128 -9.61 -5.13 -3.12
N PHE A 129 -9.42 -6.26 -2.45
CA PHE A 129 -9.50 -6.35 -0.99
C PHE A 129 -8.49 -5.44 -0.28
N LEU A 130 -7.23 -5.40 -0.74
CA LEU A 130 -6.21 -4.54 -0.14
C LEU A 130 -6.55 -3.06 -0.29
N VAL A 131 -7.02 -2.65 -1.47
CA VAL A 131 -7.46 -1.28 -1.75
C VAL A 131 -8.68 -0.91 -0.88
N ASP A 132 -9.68 -1.77 -0.83
CA ASP A 132 -10.89 -1.55 -0.03
C ASP A 132 -10.58 -1.49 1.47
N PHE A 133 -9.66 -2.32 1.94
CA PHE A 133 -9.19 -2.28 3.34
C PHE A 133 -8.38 -1.02 3.63
N HIS A 134 -7.53 -0.57 2.70
CA HIS A 134 -6.68 0.60 2.87
C HIS A 134 -7.49 1.91 2.87
N HIS A 135 -8.42 2.07 1.93
CA HIS A 135 -9.22 3.30 1.82
C HIS A 135 -10.41 3.32 2.77
N ASP A 136 -11.17 2.23 2.81
CA ASP A 136 -12.50 2.21 3.42
C ASP A 136 -12.64 1.18 4.53
N LEU A 137 -11.58 0.47 4.92
CA LEU A 137 -11.65 -0.61 5.90
C LEU A 137 -12.77 -1.63 5.58
N LEU A 138 -13.01 -1.89 4.28
CA LEU A 138 -14.06 -2.76 3.74
C LEU A 138 -15.51 -2.27 3.96
N GLY A 139 -15.73 -0.97 4.15
CA GLY A 139 -17.09 -0.44 4.23
C GLY A 139 -17.21 1.08 4.30
N SER A 140 -18.40 1.60 4.01
CA SER A 140 -18.66 3.05 3.94
C SER A 140 -18.29 3.82 5.22
N TRP A 141 -18.40 3.18 6.39
CA TRP A 141 -18.05 3.76 7.69
C TRP A 141 -16.54 3.77 7.98
N GLY A 142 -15.77 2.87 7.35
CA GLY A 142 -14.34 2.76 7.63
C GLY A 142 -13.54 3.93 7.08
N SER A 143 -14.00 4.56 6.00
CA SER A 143 -13.42 5.80 5.45
C SER A 143 -13.29 6.92 6.51
N TRP A 144 -14.32 7.10 7.34
CA TRP A 144 -14.31 8.07 8.44
C TRP A 144 -13.30 7.70 9.52
N ILE A 145 -13.17 6.40 9.85
CA ILE A 145 -12.19 5.91 10.82
C ILE A 145 -10.77 6.18 10.30
N VAL A 146 -10.50 5.83 9.04
CA VAL A 146 -9.23 6.10 8.36
C VAL A 146 -8.93 7.60 8.37
N ALA A 147 -9.88 8.45 7.97
CA ALA A 147 -9.70 9.90 7.94
C ALA A 147 -9.40 10.50 9.32
N ILE A 148 -10.18 10.15 10.35
CA ILE A 148 -9.98 10.64 11.73
C ILE A 148 -8.65 10.14 12.28
N SER A 149 -8.32 8.86 12.03
CA SER A 149 -7.05 8.29 12.47
C SER A 149 -5.84 8.94 11.78
N GLY A 150 -5.97 9.35 10.52
CA GLY A 150 -4.97 10.10 9.79
C GLY A 150 -4.76 11.49 10.39
N LEU A 151 -5.83 12.18 10.77
CA LEU A 151 -5.73 13.46 11.46
C LEU A 151 -5.03 13.32 12.83
N LEU A 152 -5.35 12.26 13.57
CA LEU A 152 -4.67 11.93 14.83
C LEU A 152 -3.18 11.61 14.61
N LEU A 153 -2.84 10.85 13.57
CA LEU A 153 -1.46 10.55 13.20
C LEU A 153 -0.69 11.83 12.87
N CYS A 154 -1.24 12.69 12.01
CA CYS A 154 -0.63 13.97 11.65
C CYS A 154 -0.40 14.83 12.89
N SER A 155 -1.38 14.91 13.79
CA SER A 155 -1.26 15.67 15.03
C SER A 155 -0.15 15.11 15.92
N ASN A 156 -0.10 13.78 16.10
CA ASN A 156 0.95 13.12 16.87
C ASN A 156 2.34 13.29 16.25
N PHE A 157 2.45 13.20 14.93
CA PHE A 157 3.69 13.38 14.21
C PHE A 157 4.21 14.81 14.35
N LEU A 158 3.35 15.81 14.17
CA LEU A 158 3.70 17.22 14.37
C LEU A 158 4.12 17.52 15.81
N LEU A 159 3.37 17.02 16.80
CA LEU A 159 3.75 17.17 18.21
C LEU A 159 5.07 16.47 18.53
N GLY A 160 5.29 15.29 17.97
CA GLY A 160 6.54 14.55 18.08
C GLY A 160 7.71 15.30 17.46
N LEU A 161 7.55 15.86 16.26
CA LEU A 161 8.55 16.69 15.60
C LEU A 161 8.86 17.94 16.41
N VAL A 162 7.85 18.66 16.90
CA VAL A 162 8.01 19.87 17.72
C VAL A 162 8.71 19.54 19.05
N ALA A 163 8.33 18.44 19.71
CA ALA A 163 8.93 18.01 20.97
C ALA A 163 10.36 17.50 20.80
N ALA A 164 10.64 16.79 19.70
CA ALA A 164 11.98 16.32 19.34
C ALA A 164 12.85 17.42 18.72
N TRP A 165 12.27 18.58 18.38
CA TRP A 165 13.00 19.66 17.74
C TRP A 165 14.09 20.19 18.67
N PRO A 166 15.38 20.06 18.31
CA PRO A 166 16.44 20.54 19.17
C PRO A 166 16.37 22.07 19.27
N LYS A 167 16.54 22.58 20.49
CA LYS A 167 16.68 24.03 20.70
C LYS A 167 17.86 24.54 19.84
N ARG A 168 17.72 25.75 19.29
CA ARG A 168 18.71 26.35 18.37
C ARG A 168 20.14 26.12 18.90
N GLY A 169 20.98 25.44 18.09
CA GLY A 169 22.40 25.19 18.41
C GLY A 169 22.74 23.82 19.02
N THR A 170 21.77 22.96 19.38
CA THR A 170 22.07 21.64 19.98
C THR A 170 22.04 20.44 19.01
N TRP A 171 21.86 20.67 17.70
CA TRP A 171 21.86 19.62 16.67
C TRP A 171 23.09 18.71 16.73
N ARG A 172 24.28 19.29 16.92
CA ARG A 172 25.53 18.51 17.09
C ARG A 172 25.48 17.55 18.28
N ARG A 173 24.76 17.92 19.35
CA ARG A 173 24.63 17.13 20.59
C ARG A 173 23.52 16.08 20.51
N ALA A 174 22.50 16.32 19.68
CA ALA A 174 21.42 15.37 19.41
C ALA A 174 21.84 14.26 18.42
N LEU A 175 22.75 14.57 17.49
CA LEU A 175 23.25 13.63 16.47
C LEU A 175 24.55 12.92 16.87
N THR A 176 25.17 13.29 17.99
CA THR A 176 26.34 12.57 18.50
C THR A 176 25.90 11.50 19.49
N PRO A 177 26.28 10.23 19.29
CA PRO A 177 25.96 9.18 20.26
C PRO A 177 26.58 9.53 21.60
N ALA A 178 25.79 9.44 22.67
CA ALA A 178 26.27 9.71 24.02
C ALA A 178 27.36 8.68 24.38
N GLN A 179 28.62 9.11 24.37
CA GLN A 179 29.70 8.31 24.95
C GLN A 179 29.48 8.28 26.46
N LYS A 180 28.93 7.17 26.96
CA LYS A 180 29.07 6.80 28.37
C LYS A 180 30.54 6.40 28.56
N GLY A 181 31.31 7.29 29.18
CA GLY A 181 32.56 6.97 29.88
C GLY A 181 32.26 6.64 31.33
#